data_AF-E9HS57-F1
#
_entry.id   AF-E9HS57-F1
#
_cell.length_a   1.000
_cell.length_b   1.000
_cell.length_c   1.000
_cell.angle_alpha   90.00
_cell.angle_beta   90.00
_cell.angle_gamma   90.00
#
_symmetry.space_group_name_H-M   'P 1'
#
loop_
_entity.id
_entity.type
_entity.pdbx_description
1 polymer ?
#
loop_
_entity_poly.entity_id
_entity_poly.type
_entity_poly.pdbx_seq_one_letter_code
_entity_poly.pdbx_strand_id
1 'polypeptide(L)'
;MGRQNRRSHKSRDSLAWKLKKVKARKVYHQPTIPTNPMTLNDEDATLDLMCVLFCIMTLYLGPALWNFLKRKLLVNPKSIIVDTYAFLELIIDHRSRNASIFTNSNPNDMNHLQKAREGRLSVAHGYLDEISRNWSGYLLSWVEVLKMVDAHGAAAAVQQIHNEIKSGSKTPLDVILVSFTKPHFMNEGHEGFLQRKETDLTQEQYLKAIRIKMALYKTMILNLAPALRSENLRRTGRNRTDSELDCQNLLFDLLEFWLQKQQHPDTMANVDLIEKAKHGRNVLCHESLDPILANWENFLLYWSQLCVLISDPTAARAIKEDRIKLKRRINIPLTGLISRPTLKFKSLANNHCNPNSQSRKLKIMLTRKPT
;
A
#
# COMPACT_ATOMS: atom_id res chain seq x y z
N MET A 1 -3.94 12.70 -54.19
CA MET A 1 -3.80 13.48 -52.95
C MET A 1 -4.12 12.57 -51.76
N GLY A 2 -3.13 12.20 -50.96
CA GLY A 2 -3.34 11.28 -49.82
C GLY A 2 -2.25 11.47 -48.77
N ARG A 3 -2.29 12.59 -48.04
CA ARG A 3 -1.45 12.79 -46.85
C ARG A 3 -2.11 12.08 -45.67
N GLN A 4 -1.77 10.81 -45.45
CA GLN A 4 -2.16 10.07 -44.26
C GLN A 4 -1.37 10.54 -43.02
N ASN A 5 -2.13 10.76 -41.95
CA ASN A 5 -1.74 11.10 -40.59
C ASN A 5 -0.60 10.23 -40.00
N ARG A 6 0.66 10.66 -40.17
CA ARG A 6 1.82 10.09 -39.44
C ARG A 6 2.34 10.94 -38.27
N ARG A 7 1.59 11.97 -37.84
CA ARG A 7 2.09 12.98 -36.87
C ARG A 7 1.76 12.74 -35.37
N SER A 8 1.00 11.73 -34.96
CA SER A 8 0.49 11.69 -33.56
C SER A 8 1.23 10.81 -32.55
N HIS A 9 2.11 9.88 -32.95
CA HIS A 9 2.79 8.99 -32.00
C HIS A 9 4.11 9.54 -31.44
N LYS A 10 5.00 10.08 -32.28
CA LYS A 10 6.30 10.66 -31.83
C LYS A 10 6.16 11.82 -30.85
N SER A 11 5.02 12.51 -30.86
CA SER A 11 4.76 13.64 -29.96
C SER A 11 4.55 13.24 -28.50
N ARG A 12 4.12 11.99 -28.23
CA ARG A 12 3.73 11.57 -26.87
C ARG A 12 4.92 11.07 -26.02
N ASP A 13 6.05 10.75 -26.63
CA ASP A 13 7.23 10.27 -25.89
C ASP A 13 8.30 11.33 -25.66
N SER A 14 8.11 12.56 -26.17
CA SER A 14 9.07 13.64 -25.97
C SER A 14 9.12 14.10 -24.51
N LEU A 15 10.30 14.48 -24.04
CA LEU A 15 10.49 15.04 -22.68
C LEU A 15 9.58 16.26 -22.44
N ALA A 16 9.40 17.10 -23.46
CA ALA A 16 8.49 18.25 -23.41
C ALA A 16 7.02 17.85 -23.18
N TRP A 17 6.55 16.79 -23.84
CA TRP A 17 5.19 16.28 -23.63
C TRP A 17 5.03 15.70 -22.23
N LYS A 18 6.01 14.92 -21.76
CA LYS A 18 6.02 14.36 -20.40
C LYS A 18 5.99 15.47 -19.35
N LEU A 19 6.81 16.51 -19.51
CA LEU A 19 6.83 17.67 -18.61
C LEU A 19 5.49 18.39 -18.58
N LYS A 20 4.87 18.61 -19.76
CA LYS A 20 3.52 19.20 -19.84
C LYS A 20 2.48 18.36 -19.09
N LYS A 21 2.55 17.03 -19.18
CA LYS A 21 1.63 16.12 -18.49
C LYS A 21 1.83 16.10 -16.98
N VAL A 22 3.08 16.12 -16.53
CA VAL A 22 3.41 16.21 -15.09
C VAL A 22 2.90 17.54 -14.51
N LYS A 23 3.17 18.68 -15.18
CA LYS A 23 2.70 20.00 -14.75
C LYS A 23 1.17 20.16 -14.77
N ALA A 24 0.48 19.47 -15.67
CA ALA A 24 -0.98 19.52 -15.75
C ALA A 24 -1.67 18.71 -14.64
N ARG A 25 -0.93 17.90 -13.88
CA ARG A 25 -1.48 17.15 -12.76
C ARG A 25 -1.73 18.10 -11.58
N LYS A 26 -2.91 18.03 -10.98
CA LYS A 26 -3.12 18.59 -9.64
C LYS A 26 -2.35 17.72 -8.64
N VAL A 27 -1.31 18.28 -8.02
CA VAL A 27 -0.61 17.62 -6.93
C VAL A 27 -1.51 17.73 -5.70
N TYR A 28 -2.02 16.61 -5.21
CA TYR A 28 -2.80 16.55 -3.99
C TYR A 28 -1.83 16.32 -2.85
N HIS A 29 -1.13 17.40 -2.45
CA HIS A 29 -0.46 17.41 -1.15
C HIS A 29 -1.52 17.26 -0.06
N GLN A 30 -1.08 16.86 1.13
CA GLN A 30 -1.96 16.71 2.30
C GLN A 30 -2.95 17.89 2.39
N PRO A 31 -4.28 17.63 2.53
CA PRO A 31 -5.31 18.68 2.45
C PRO A 31 -5.10 19.82 3.47
N THR A 32 -4.45 19.50 4.59
CA THR A 32 -4.07 20.46 5.62
C THR A 32 -2.56 20.36 5.88
N ILE A 33 -1.84 21.48 5.75
CA ILE A 33 -0.43 21.55 6.16
C ILE A 33 -0.41 21.68 7.69
N PRO A 34 0.23 20.76 8.41
CA PRO A 34 0.35 20.86 9.86
C PRO A 34 1.07 22.16 10.26
N THR A 35 0.60 22.82 11.31
CA THR A 35 1.25 24.02 11.85
C THR A 35 2.52 23.71 12.63
N ASN A 36 2.66 22.47 13.13
CA ASN A 36 3.83 21.98 13.84
C ASN A 36 4.29 20.65 13.24
N PRO A 37 5.60 20.45 13.01
CA PRO A 37 6.14 19.17 12.57
C PRO A 37 5.92 18.09 13.63
N MET A 38 5.56 16.88 13.20
CA MET A 38 5.47 15.71 14.08
C MET A 38 6.85 15.35 14.64
N THR A 39 6.92 14.91 15.90
CA THR A 39 8.19 14.43 16.47
C THR A 39 8.64 13.13 15.78
N LEU A 40 9.94 12.81 15.84
CA LEU A 40 10.43 11.55 15.27
C LEU A 40 9.76 10.31 15.89
N ASN A 41 9.46 10.36 17.19
CA ASN A 41 8.79 9.25 17.88
C ASN A 41 7.34 9.09 17.43
N ASP A 42 6.62 10.20 17.26
CA ASP A 42 5.25 10.18 16.78
C ASP A 42 5.18 9.73 15.31
N GLU A 43 6.15 10.13 14.48
CA GLU A 43 6.26 9.63 13.11
C GLU A 43 6.49 8.12 13.07
N ASP A 44 7.43 7.61 13.87
CA ASP A 44 7.71 6.18 14.00
C ASP A 44 6.46 5.39 14.41
N ALA A 45 5.73 5.86 15.43
CA ALA A 45 4.49 5.24 15.87
C ALA A 45 3.41 5.28 14.78
N THR A 46 3.33 6.39 14.05
CA THR A 46 2.36 6.57 12.96
C THR A 46 2.70 5.70 11.75
N LEU A 47 3.98 5.49 11.45
CA LEU A 47 4.43 4.56 10.40
C LEU A 47 4.04 3.12 10.73
N ASP A 48 4.21 2.71 11.99
CA ASP A 48 3.82 1.38 12.46
C ASP A 48 2.29 1.20 12.36
N LEU A 49 1.53 2.22 12.76
CA LEU A 49 0.08 2.25 12.60
C LEU A 49 -0.36 2.18 11.14
N MET A 50 0.31 2.94 10.26
CA MET A 50 0.05 2.95 8.84
C MET A 50 0.28 1.58 8.19
N CYS A 51 1.32 0.83 8.62
CA CYS A 51 1.50 -0.56 8.21
C CYS A 51 0.29 -1.44 8.57
N VAL A 52 -0.22 -1.32 9.80
CA VAL A 52 -1.38 -2.10 10.25
C VAL A 52 -2.63 -1.74 9.46
N LEU A 53 -2.89 -0.45 9.28
CA LEU A 53 -4.02 0.04 8.50
C LEU A 53 -3.95 -0.50 7.05
N PHE A 54 -2.78 -0.48 6.43
CA PHE A 54 -2.59 -1.05 5.08
C PHE A 54 -2.83 -2.57 5.06
N CYS A 55 -2.38 -3.30 6.07
CA CYS A 55 -2.65 -4.73 6.20
C CYS A 55 -4.15 -5.01 6.34
N ILE A 56 -4.87 -4.21 7.15
CA ILE A 56 -6.33 -4.35 7.32
C ILE A 56 -7.06 -4.12 5.99
N MET A 57 -6.68 -3.08 5.25
CA MET A 57 -7.25 -2.84 3.92
C MET A 57 -7.01 -4.01 2.97
N THR A 58 -5.80 -4.57 3.01
CA THR A 58 -5.38 -5.64 2.10
C THR A 58 -6.02 -6.99 2.46
N LEU A 59 -6.19 -7.30 3.74
CA LEU A 59 -6.65 -8.61 4.22
C LEU A 59 -8.15 -8.69 4.49
N TYR A 60 -8.80 -7.58 4.85
CA TYR A 60 -10.20 -7.58 5.26
C TYR A 60 -11.07 -6.74 4.34
N LEU A 61 -10.76 -5.45 4.21
CA LEU A 61 -11.64 -4.51 3.51
C LEU A 61 -11.70 -4.78 2.01
N GLY A 62 -10.57 -4.74 1.31
CA GLY A 62 -10.51 -4.92 -0.14
C GLY A 62 -11.19 -6.20 -0.62
N PRO A 63 -10.87 -7.38 -0.05
CA PRO A 63 -11.55 -8.64 -0.40
C PRO A 63 -13.05 -8.64 -0.12
N ALA A 64 -13.50 -8.04 0.99
CA ALA A 64 -14.92 -7.95 1.32
C ALA A 64 -15.69 -7.06 0.33
N LEU A 65 -15.11 -5.92 -0.05
CA LEU A 65 -15.70 -5.03 -1.04
C LEU A 65 -15.76 -5.70 -2.42
N TRP A 66 -14.69 -6.38 -2.84
CA TRP A 66 -14.70 -7.15 -4.08
C TRP A 66 -15.79 -8.21 -4.09
N ASN A 67 -15.92 -8.98 -3.00
CA ASN A 67 -16.98 -9.99 -2.86
C ASN A 67 -18.38 -9.40 -3.00
N PHE A 68 -18.62 -8.26 -2.37
CA PHE A 68 -19.90 -7.57 -2.45
C PHE A 68 -20.21 -7.06 -3.86
N LEU A 69 -19.25 -6.38 -4.48
CA LEU A 69 -19.40 -5.86 -5.83
C LEU A 69 -19.59 -6.98 -6.85
N LYS A 70 -18.91 -8.13 -6.68
CA LYS A 70 -19.14 -9.33 -7.50
C LYS A 70 -20.58 -9.84 -7.35
N ARG A 71 -21.10 -9.95 -6.11
CA ARG A 71 -22.50 -10.36 -5.86
C ARG A 71 -23.52 -9.39 -6.47
N LYS A 72 -23.19 -8.10 -6.52
CA LYS A 72 -24.03 -7.05 -7.13
C LYS A 72 -23.82 -6.93 -8.66
N LEU A 73 -22.97 -7.77 -9.26
CA LEU A 73 -22.61 -7.73 -10.69
C LEU A 73 -22.01 -6.40 -11.16
N LEU A 74 -21.33 -5.68 -10.25
CA LEU A 74 -20.75 -4.35 -10.50
C LEU A 74 -19.27 -4.39 -10.89
N VAL A 75 -18.61 -5.54 -10.75
CA VAL A 75 -17.23 -5.75 -11.17
C VAL A 75 -17.11 -7.02 -11.99
N ASN A 76 -16.16 -7.02 -12.92
CA ASN A 76 -15.83 -8.23 -13.68
C ASN A 76 -15.25 -9.27 -12.71
N PRO A 77 -15.87 -10.45 -12.55
CA PRO A 77 -15.36 -11.50 -11.66
C PRO A 77 -13.98 -12.02 -12.07
N LYS A 78 -13.57 -11.80 -13.32
CA LYS A 78 -12.25 -12.17 -13.86
C LYS A 78 -11.14 -11.18 -13.51
N SER A 79 -11.50 -10.00 -13.01
CA SER A 79 -10.56 -8.94 -12.65
C SER A 79 -10.22 -9.09 -11.17
N ILE A 80 -9.09 -9.75 -10.85
CA ILE A 80 -8.59 -9.88 -9.47
C ILE A 80 -7.86 -8.58 -9.08
N ILE A 81 -8.62 -7.50 -9.08
CA ILE A 81 -8.20 -6.21 -8.55
C ILE A 81 -8.56 -6.21 -7.06
N VAL A 82 -7.63 -5.76 -6.21
CA VAL A 82 -7.92 -5.44 -4.80
C VAL A 82 -7.55 -3.98 -4.59
N ASP A 83 -8.25 -3.12 -5.32
CA ASP A 83 -8.16 -1.67 -5.19
C ASP A 83 -9.35 -1.16 -4.38
N THR A 84 -9.12 -1.10 -3.07
CA THR A 84 -10.09 -0.60 -2.10
C THR A 84 -10.65 0.78 -2.46
N TYR A 85 -9.88 1.65 -3.12
CA TYR A 85 -10.39 2.98 -3.51
C TYR A 85 -11.37 2.91 -4.65
N ALA A 86 -11.02 2.20 -5.73
CA ALA A 86 -11.95 1.99 -6.84
C ALA A 86 -13.27 1.34 -6.36
N PHE A 87 -13.19 0.42 -5.40
CA PHE A 87 -14.38 -0.20 -4.81
C PHE A 87 -15.19 0.76 -3.95
N LEU A 88 -14.56 1.55 -3.10
CA LEU A 88 -15.26 2.56 -2.30
C LEU A 88 -15.91 3.62 -3.19
N GLU A 89 -15.23 4.11 -4.22
CA GLU A 89 -15.80 5.06 -5.19
C GLU A 89 -17.03 4.50 -5.89
N LEU A 90 -16.94 3.26 -6.36
CA LEU A 90 -18.06 2.59 -7.02
C LEU A 90 -19.25 2.42 -6.07
N ILE A 91 -19.01 2.00 -4.83
CA ILE A 91 -20.06 1.85 -3.83
C ILE A 91 -20.69 3.22 -3.48
N ILE A 92 -19.88 4.27 -3.32
CA ILE A 92 -20.36 5.64 -3.06
C ILE A 92 -21.27 6.11 -4.21
N ASP A 93 -20.81 5.96 -5.46
CA ASP A 93 -21.56 6.35 -6.65
C ASP A 93 -22.86 5.55 -6.82
N HIS A 94 -22.86 4.26 -6.48
CA HIS A 94 -24.11 3.49 -6.47
C HIS A 94 -25.04 3.87 -5.29
N ARG A 95 -24.50 4.12 -4.10
CA ARG A 95 -25.29 4.49 -2.91
C ARG A 95 -25.94 5.86 -3.04
N SER A 96 -25.31 6.79 -3.76
CA SER A 96 -25.88 8.13 -4.03
C SER A 96 -27.09 8.07 -4.96
N ARG A 97 -27.15 7.07 -5.85
CA ARG A 97 -28.25 6.85 -6.81
C ARG A 97 -29.28 5.84 -6.34
N ASN A 98 -28.89 4.91 -5.47
CA ASN A 98 -29.75 3.84 -4.97
C ASN A 98 -29.52 3.64 -3.46
N ALA A 99 -30.51 4.06 -2.67
CA ALA A 99 -30.45 3.90 -1.23
C ALA A 99 -30.48 2.44 -0.75
N SER A 100 -31.00 1.53 -1.57
CA SER A 100 -31.19 0.10 -1.25
C SER A 100 -30.07 -0.80 -1.80
N ILE A 101 -28.89 -0.24 -2.06
CA ILE A 101 -27.73 -1.05 -2.48
C ILE A 101 -27.32 -2.07 -1.40
N PHE A 102 -27.47 -1.69 -0.13
CA PHE A 102 -27.20 -2.54 1.04
C PHE A 102 -28.46 -3.25 1.51
N THR A 103 -28.26 -4.38 2.20
CA THR A 103 -29.34 -5.15 2.82
C THR A 103 -30.06 -4.33 3.89
N ASN A 104 -29.30 -3.57 4.67
CA ASN A 104 -29.80 -2.64 5.68
C ASN A 104 -29.22 -1.24 5.42
N SER A 105 -30.06 -0.28 5.07
CA SER A 105 -29.64 1.09 4.79
C SER A 105 -29.72 1.98 6.03
N ASN A 106 -28.68 2.74 6.31
CA ASN A 106 -28.64 3.71 7.40
C ASN A 106 -28.39 5.13 6.84
N PRO A 107 -29.01 6.19 7.39
CA PRO A 107 -28.71 7.57 7.01
C PRO A 107 -27.21 7.94 7.07
N ASN A 108 -26.46 7.31 7.99
CA ASN A 108 -25.03 7.55 8.17
C ASN A 108 -24.12 6.74 7.22
N ASP A 109 -24.67 5.89 6.35
CA ASP A 109 -23.87 5.05 5.43
C ASP A 109 -22.84 5.87 4.65
N MET A 110 -23.27 7.04 4.16
CA MET A 110 -22.44 7.87 3.31
C MET A 110 -21.29 8.53 4.07
N ASN A 111 -21.51 8.92 5.32
CA ASN A 111 -20.44 9.44 6.17
C ASN A 111 -19.38 8.36 6.42
N HIS A 112 -19.80 7.12 6.69
CA HIS A 112 -18.86 6.02 6.88
C HIS A 112 -18.10 5.67 5.59
N LEU A 113 -18.76 5.65 4.43
CA LEU A 113 -18.12 5.39 3.15
C LEU A 113 -17.09 6.48 2.78
N GLN A 114 -17.42 7.75 3.01
CA GLN A 114 -16.50 8.87 2.80
C GLN A 114 -15.30 8.79 3.75
N LYS A 115 -15.54 8.57 5.05
CA LYS A 115 -14.45 8.43 6.05
C LYS A 115 -13.57 7.21 5.76
N ALA A 116 -14.15 6.12 5.27
CA ALA A 116 -13.40 4.93 4.86
C ALA A 116 -12.48 5.22 3.66
N ARG A 117 -12.99 5.97 2.68
CA ARG A 117 -12.24 6.42 1.50
C ARG A 117 -11.11 7.39 1.88
N GLU A 118 -11.38 8.34 2.78
CA GLU A 118 -10.35 9.22 3.34
C GLU A 118 -9.25 8.41 4.04
N GLY A 119 -9.62 7.46 4.90
CA GLY A 119 -8.65 6.60 5.58
C GLY A 119 -7.78 5.81 4.61
N ARG A 120 -8.37 5.26 3.54
CA ARG A 120 -7.59 4.62 2.47
C ARG A 120 -6.62 5.60 1.84
N LEU A 121 -7.09 6.78 1.45
CA LEU A 121 -6.28 7.79 0.79
C LEU A 121 -5.09 8.19 1.67
N SER A 122 -5.33 8.51 2.94
CA SER A 122 -4.29 8.88 3.91
C SER A 122 -3.22 7.80 4.04
N VAL A 123 -3.61 6.52 4.13
CA VAL A 123 -2.67 5.40 4.22
C VAL A 123 -1.91 5.20 2.90
N ALA A 124 -2.57 5.25 1.74
CA ALA A 124 -1.91 5.06 0.45
C ALA A 124 -0.93 6.20 0.08
N HIS A 125 -1.13 7.38 0.67
CA HIS A 125 -0.36 8.60 0.40
C HIS A 125 0.49 9.07 1.59
N GLY A 126 0.58 8.30 2.68
CA GLY A 126 1.51 8.64 3.77
C GLY A 126 1.22 9.98 4.46
N TYR A 127 -0.05 10.35 4.59
CA TYR A 127 -0.47 11.55 5.32
C TYR A 127 -0.41 11.28 6.83
N LEU A 128 0.81 11.27 7.38
CA LEU A 128 1.06 10.83 8.77
C LEU A 128 0.25 11.64 9.78
N ASP A 129 0.16 12.94 9.60
CA ASP A 129 -0.64 13.83 10.46
C ASP A 129 -2.14 13.52 10.44
N GLU A 130 -2.68 13.18 9.27
CA GLU A 130 -4.08 12.74 9.16
C GLU A 130 -4.28 11.39 9.83
N ILE A 131 -3.35 10.45 9.65
CA ILE A 131 -3.40 9.12 10.26
C ILE A 131 -3.31 9.22 11.78
N SER A 132 -2.34 9.95 12.33
CA SER A 132 -2.12 10.05 13.77
C SER A 132 -3.35 10.58 14.50
N ARG A 133 -4.09 11.52 13.90
CA ARG A 133 -5.31 12.12 14.46
C ARG A 133 -6.56 11.28 14.22
N ASN A 134 -6.69 10.65 13.04
CA ASN A 134 -7.96 10.09 12.58
C ASN A 134 -8.01 8.56 12.49
N TRP A 135 -6.92 7.84 12.77
CA TRP A 135 -6.85 6.39 12.58
C TRP A 135 -8.03 5.63 13.23
N SER A 136 -8.47 6.04 14.42
CA SER A 136 -9.56 5.37 15.12
C SER A 136 -10.87 5.52 14.35
N GLY A 137 -11.15 6.74 13.86
CA GLY A 137 -12.31 7.00 13.01
C GLY A 137 -12.24 6.25 11.68
N TYR A 138 -11.04 6.09 11.09
CA TYR A 138 -10.87 5.28 9.89
C TYR A 138 -11.21 3.81 10.15
N LEU A 139 -10.66 3.20 11.21
CA LEU A 139 -10.96 1.80 11.54
C LEU A 139 -12.45 1.57 11.81
N LEU A 140 -13.09 2.45 12.59
CA LEU A 140 -14.52 2.34 12.87
C LEU A 140 -15.35 2.48 11.59
N SER A 141 -14.98 3.40 10.69
CA SER A 141 -15.66 3.49 9.39
C SER A 141 -15.48 2.23 8.54
N TRP A 142 -14.32 1.58 8.59
CA TRP A 142 -14.10 0.30 7.91
C TRP A 142 -14.92 -0.83 8.53
N VAL A 143 -15.09 -0.86 9.85
CA VAL A 143 -16.01 -1.81 10.53
C VAL A 143 -17.43 -1.62 10.03
N GLU A 144 -17.92 -0.38 9.98
CA GLU A 144 -19.29 -0.11 9.51
C GLU A 144 -19.47 -0.46 8.02
N VAL A 145 -18.51 -0.11 7.17
CA VAL A 145 -18.53 -0.51 5.75
C VAL A 145 -18.52 -2.04 5.61
N LEU A 146 -17.74 -2.75 6.42
CA LEU A 146 -17.74 -4.22 6.42
C LEU A 146 -19.09 -4.80 6.83
N LYS A 147 -19.81 -4.17 7.78
CA LYS A 147 -21.18 -4.57 8.12
C LYS A 147 -22.16 -4.29 6.99
N MET A 148 -22.06 -3.14 6.30
CA MET A 148 -22.92 -2.78 5.16
C MET A 148 -22.85 -3.79 4.01
N VAL A 149 -21.68 -4.40 3.81
CA VAL A 149 -21.45 -5.41 2.76
C VAL A 149 -21.63 -6.86 3.24
N ASP A 150 -22.28 -7.04 4.39
CA ASP A 150 -22.57 -8.32 5.04
C ASP A 150 -21.30 -9.15 5.36
N ALA A 151 -20.17 -8.50 5.61
CA ALA A 151 -18.90 -9.12 5.97
C ALA A 151 -18.64 -9.09 7.49
N HIS A 152 -19.61 -9.55 8.29
CA HIS A 152 -19.58 -9.43 9.76
C HIS A 152 -18.36 -10.07 10.44
N GLY A 153 -17.85 -11.20 9.93
CA GLY A 153 -16.64 -11.82 10.48
C GLY A 153 -15.40 -10.93 10.31
N ALA A 154 -15.29 -10.25 9.17
CA ALA A 154 -14.23 -9.28 8.93
C ALA A 154 -14.42 -8.03 9.79
N ALA A 155 -15.66 -7.55 9.92
CA ALA A 155 -16.00 -6.42 10.78
C ALA A 155 -15.59 -6.68 12.24
N ALA A 156 -15.90 -7.85 12.77
CA ALA A 156 -15.51 -8.27 14.12
C ALA A 156 -13.99 -8.32 14.30
N ALA A 157 -13.26 -8.86 13.33
CA ALA A 157 -11.80 -8.92 13.37
C ALA A 157 -11.17 -7.52 13.36
N VAL A 158 -11.65 -6.60 12.51
CA VAL A 158 -11.17 -5.22 12.46
C VAL A 158 -11.54 -4.47 13.75
N GLN A 159 -12.73 -4.69 14.29
CA GLN A 159 -13.15 -4.11 15.57
C GLN A 159 -12.27 -4.58 16.73
N GLN A 160 -11.88 -5.86 16.75
CA GLN A 160 -10.96 -6.39 17.74
C GLN A 160 -9.60 -5.69 17.64
N ILE A 161 -9.03 -5.56 16.43
CA ILE A 161 -7.75 -4.86 16.22
C ILE A 161 -7.84 -3.41 16.71
N HIS A 162 -8.93 -2.72 16.38
CA HIS A 162 -9.17 -1.36 16.87
C HIS A 162 -9.16 -1.30 18.41
N ASN A 163 -9.84 -2.23 19.08
CA ASN A 163 -9.89 -2.28 20.53
C ASN A 163 -8.52 -2.60 21.17
N GLU A 164 -7.74 -3.48 20.55
CA GLU A 164 -6.37 -3.82 20.98
C GLU A 164 -5.44 -2.61 20.91
N ILE A 165 -5.46 -1.86 19.81
CA ILE A 165 -4.65 -0.63 19.64
C ILE A 165 -5.14 0.47 20.60
N LYS A 166 -6.46 0.69 20.68
CA LYS A 166 -7.05 1.77 21.51
C LYS A 166 -6.80 1.58 23.01
N SER A 167 -6.82 0.34 23.48
CA SER A 167 -6.55 0.02 24.89
C SER A 167 -5.08 0.11 25.27
N GLY A 168 -4.16 0.22 24.30
CA GLY A 168 -2.73 0.11 24.54
C GLY A 168 -2.26 -1.30 24.88
N SER A 169 -3.16 -2.31 24.81
CA SER A 169 -2.80 -3.71 25.09
C SER A 169 -1.83 -4.29 24.07
N LYS A 170 -1.79 -3.72 22.87
CA LYS A 170 -0.82 -4.02 21.82
C LYS A 170 -0.35 -2.75 21.15
N THR A 171 0.94 -2.69 20.83
CA THR A 171 1.43 -1.72 19.85
C THR A 171 0.95 -2.14 18.45
N PRO A 172 0.88 -1.24 17.47
CA PRO A 172 0.53 -1.62 16.10
C PRO A 172 1.36 -2.81 15.57
N LEU A 173 2.66 -2.90 15.92
CA LEU A 173 3.51 -4.00 15.48
C LEU A 173 3.20 -5.35 16.13
N ASP A 174 2.55 -5.34 17.29
CA ASP A 174 2.15 -6.55 18.02
C ASP A 174 0.79 -7.09 17.58
N VAL A 175 0.07 -6.34 16.74
CA VAL A 175 -1.24 -6.76 16.21
C VAL A 175 -1.06 -8.04 15.39
N ILE A 176 -1.72 -9.10 15.86
CA ILE A 176 -1.71 -10.40 15.20
C ILE A 176 -2.93 -10.50 14.29
N LEU A 177 -2.68 -10.59 12.99
CA LEU A 177 -3.72 -10.79 11.99
C LEU A 177 -3.98 -12.28 11.85
N VAL A 178 -4.84 -12.84 12.71
CA VAL A 178 -5.08 -14.29 12.82
C VAL A 178 -5.89 -14.88 11.67
N SER A 179 -6.62 -14.06 10.91
CA SER A 179 -7.46 -14.49 9.79
C SER A 179 -7.48 -13.45 8.67
N PHE A 180 -8.08 -13.77 7.54
CA PHE A 180 -8.31 -12.80 6.46
C PHE A 180 -9.61 -13.13 5.73
N THR A 181 -10.22 -12.12 5.12
CA THR A 181 -11.38 -12.30 4.25
C THR A 181 -10.91 -12.93 2.95
N LYS A 182 -11.35 -14.17 2.69
CA LYS A 182 -11.10 -14.82 1.41
C LYS A 182 -12.00 -14.22 0.34
N PRO A 183 -11.46 -13.75 -0.80
CA PRO A 183 -12.24 -13.53 -1.99
C PRO A 183 -13.00 -14.80 -2.41
N HIS A 184 -14.19 -14.65 -2.98
CA HIS A 184 -15.08 -15.74 -3.38
C HIS A 184 -14.41 -16.72 -4.35
N PHE A 185 -13.55 -16.21 -5.25
CA PHE A 185 -12.79 -17.06 -6.19
C PHE A 185 -11.86 -18.06 -5.48
N MET A 186 -11.47 -17.80 -4.22
CA MET A 186 -10.68 -18.75 -3.43
C MET A 186 -11.49 -19.93 -2.89
N ASN A 187 -12.82 -19.80 -2.81
CA ASN A 187 -13.72 -20.85 -2.34
C ASN A 187 -14.30 -21.68 -3.50
N GLU A 188 -14.14 -21.21 -4.74
CA GLU A 188 -14.45 -21.94 -5.96
C GLU A 188 -13.38 -23.02 -6.16
N GLY A 189 -13.50 -24.09 -5.36
CA GLY A 189 -12.75 -25.34 -5.50
C GLY A 189 -13.01 -25.99 -6.86
N HIS A 190 -12.24 -27.03 -7.16
CA HIS A 190 -12.16 -27.78 -8.43
C HIS A 190 -13.48 -28.34 -9.03
N GLU A 191 -14.66 -27.98 -8.54
CA GLU A 191 -15.95 -28.52 -8.99
C GLU A 191 -16.38 -28.04 -10.38
N GLY A 192 -15.68 -27.06 -10.95
CA GLY A 192 -15.78 -26.68 -12.35
C GLY A 192 -14.52 -27.05 -13.16
N PHE A 193 -14.15 -28.33 -13.19
CA PHE A 193 -12.99 -28.85 -13.94
C PHE A 193 -13.00 -28.49 -15.45
N LEU A 194 -14.08 -27.91 -15.97
CA LEU A 194 -14.24 -27.55 -17.38
C LEU A 194 -13.95 -26.08 -17.73
N GLN A 195 -13.67 -25.16 -16.78
CA GLN A 195 -13.41 -23.74 -17.14
C GLN A 195 -12.40 -22.96 -16.28
N ARG A 196 -11.46 -23.60 -15.56
CA ARG A 196 -10.26 -22.84 -15.11
C ARG A 196 -9.39 -22.52 -16.32
N LYS A 197 -9.47 -21.28 -16.84
CA LYS A 197 -8.50 -20.78 -17.82
C LYS A 197 -7.22 -20.35 -17.08
N GLU A 198 -6.08 -20.40 -17.76
CA GLU A 198 -4.72 -20.07 -17.26
C GLU A 198 -4.56 -18.70 -16.56
N THR A 199 -5.58 -17.85 -16.55
CA THR A 199 -5.53 -16.46 -16.08
C THR A 199 -5.96 -16.25 -14.63
N ASP A 200 -6.52 -17.26 -13.95
CA ASP A 200 -7.02 -17.10 -12.57
C ASP A 200 -5.93 -17.42 -11.54
N LEU A 201 -5.69 -16.50 -10.58
CA LEU A 201 -4.73 -16.73 -9.49
C LEU A 201 -5.13 -17.92 -8.64
N THR A 202 -4.21 -18.87 -8.45
CA THR A 202 -4.39 -19.93 -7.45
C THR A 202 -4.42 -19.35 -6.04
N GLN A 203 -5.00 -20.09 -5.08
CA GLN A 203 -4.95 -19.71 -3.67
C GLN A 203 -3.51 -19.43 -3.19
N GLU A 204 -2.54 -20.24 -3.62
CA GLU A 204 -1.14 -20.03 -3.29
C GLU A 204 -0.60 -18.74 -3.88
N GLN A 205 -0.88 -18.46 -5.16
CA GLN A 205 -0.47 -17.23 -5.82
C GLN A 205 -1.10 -15.99 -5.17
N TYR A 206 -2.38 -16.03 -4.82
CA TYR A 206 -3.05 -14.95 -4.09
C TYR A 206 -2.35 -14.66 -2.76
N LEU A 207 -2.15 -15.70 -1.95
CA LEU A 207 -1.49 -15.60 -0.65
C LEU A 207 -0.05 -15.06 -0.76
N LYS A 208 0.67 -15.50 -1.79
CA LYS A 208 1.99 -15.01 -2.14
C LYS A 208 1.96 -13.54 -2.53
N ALA A 209 1.01 -13.12 -3.38
CA ALA A 209 0.85 -11.73 -3.82
C ALA A 209 0.58 -10.79 -2.64
N ILE A 210 -0.30 -11.19 -1.73
CA ILE A 210 -0.65 -10.40 -0.53
C ILE A 210 0.57 -10.18 0.37
N ARG A 211 1.39 -11.21 0.59
CA ARG A 211 2.65 -11.08 1.35
C ARG A 211 3.64 -10.14 0.70
N ILE A 212 3.83 -10.28 -0.62
CA ILE A 212 4.68 -9.39 -1.38
C ILE A 212 4.15 -7.96 -1.26
N LYS A 213 2.85 -7.74 -1.46
CA LYS A 213 2.20 -6.43 -1.37
C LYS A 213 2.47 -5.76 -0.02
N MET A 214 2.27 -6.47 1.08
CA MET A 214 2.56 -5.94 2.43
C MET A 214 4.04 -5.65 2.64
N ALA A 215 4.94 -6.51 2.15
CA ALA A 215 6.39 -6.30 2.26
C ALA A 215 6.84 -5.08 1.42
N LEU A 216 6.37 -4.96 0.17
CA LEU A 216 6.63 -3.82 -0.70
C LEU A 216 6.14 -2.52 -0.06
N TYR A 217 4.94 -2.51 0.52
CA TYR A 217 4.43 -1.35 1.21
C TYR A 217 5.30 -0.94 2.39
N LYS A 218 5.66 -1.90 3.26
CA LYS A 218 6.57 -1.64 4.38
C LYS A 218 7.91 -1.07 3.90
N THR A 219 8.52 -1.67 2.88
CA THR A 219 9.80 -1.18 2.33
C THR A 219 9.66 0.22 1.73
N MET A 220 8.55 0.51 1.05
CA MET A 220 8.27 1.83 0.48
C MET A 220 8.21 2.89 1.58
N ILE A 221 7.43 2.67 2.63
CA ILE A 221 7.17 3.71 3.64
C ILE A 221 8.33 3.89 4.63
N LEU A 222 9.12 2.83 4.89
CA LEU A 222 10.24 2.90 5.84
C LEU A 222 11.55 3.33 5.20
N ASN A 223 11.72 3.12 3.88
CA ASN A 223 12.99 3.40 3.21
C ASN A 223 12.83 4.38 2.05
N LEU A 224 11.96 4.09 1.07
CA LEU A 224 11.88 4.89 -0.14
C LEU A 224 11.28 6.28 0.10
N ALA A 225 10.11 6.36 0.73
CA ALA A 225 9.41 7.63 0.94
C ALA A 225 10.23 8.61 1.82
N PRO A 226 10.86 8.18 2.94
CA PRO A 226 11.75 9.05 3.71
C PRO A 226 12.97 9.55 2.93
N ALA A 227 13.57 8.69 2.09
CA ALA A 227 14.69 9.09 1.23
C ALA A 227 14.27 10.14 0.20
N LEU A 228 13.13 9.92 -0.46
CA LEU A 228 12.55 10.87 -1.41
C LEU A 228 12.18 12.22 -0.75
N ARG A 229 11.63 12.19 0.48
CA ARG A 229 11.34 13.41 1.26
C ARG A 229 12.61 14.19 1.54
N SER A 230 13.65 13.50 2.04
CA SER A 230 14.95 14.13 2.33
C SER A 230 15.57 14.78 1.09
N GLU A 231 15.53 14.09 -0.06
CA GLU A 231 15.99 14.65 -1.32
C GLU A 231 15.14 15.85 -1.77
N ASN A 232 13.82 15.81 -1.59
CA ASN A 232 12.95 16.93 -1.94
C ASN A 232 13.26 18.18 -1.11
N LEU A 233 13.38 18.03 0.21
CA LEU A 233 13.76 19.10 1.13
C LEU A 233 15.12 19.69 0.75
N ARG A 234 16.11 18.83 0.48
CA ARG A 234 17.45 19.26 0.03
C ARG A 234 17.42 20.06 -1.27
N ARG A 235 16.67 19.60 -2.28
CA ARG A 235 16.56 20.29 -3.59
C ARG A 235 15.83 21.63 -3.49
N THR A 236 14.83 21.73 -2.63
CA THR A 236 13.98 22.92 -2.48
C THR A 236 14.51 23.90 -1.44
N GLY A 237 15.56 23.55 -0.70
CA GLY A 237 16.08 24.37 0.41
C GLY A 237 15.08 24.52 1.56
N ARG A 238 14.08 23.65 1.65
CA ARG A 238 13.05 23.70 2.69
C ARG A 238 13.50 22.93 3.92
N ASN A 239 13.15 23.48 5.08
CA ASN A 239 13.24 22.74 6.33
C ASN A 239 12.11 21.72 6.41
N ARG A 240 12.30 20.69 7.23
CA ARG A 240 11.27 19.70 7.53
C ARG A 240 10.18 20.36 8.39
N THR A 241 9.15 20.87 7.73
CA THR A 241 8.01 21.54 8.37
C THR A 241 6.78 20.65 8.49
N ASP A 242 6.76 19.51 7.79
CA ASP A 242 5.67 18.56 7.77
C ASP A 242 6.15 17.11 7.86
N SER A 243 5.16 16.22 8.00
CA SER A 243 5.34 14.77 8.11
C SER A 243 4.88 14.06 6.82
N GLU A 244 4.78 14.76 5.68
CA GLU A 244 4.22 14.21 4.44
C GLU A 244 5.19 13.18 3.84
N LEU A 245 4.73 11.93 3.73
CA LEU A 245 5.46 10.83 3.08
C LEU A 245 4.75 10.36 1.81
N ASP A 246 4.10 11.28 1.08
CA ASP A 246 3.43 10.98 -0.18
C ASP A 246 4.45 10.61 -1.26
N CYS A 247 4.81 9.32 -1.26
CA CYS A 247 5.72 8.73 -2.20
C CYS A 247 5.26 8.97 -3.65
N GLN A 248 3.96 9.14 -3.93
CA GLN A 248 3.52 9.50 -5.27
C GLN A 248 3.97 10.89 -5.63
N ASN A 249 3.58 11.89 -4.84
CA ASN A 249 3.88 13.29 -5.13
C ASN A 249 5.40 13.50 -5.18
N LEU A 250 6.14 12.93 -4.23
CA LEU A 250 7.61 13.01 -4.22
C LEU A 250 8.26 12.40 -5.47
N LEU A 251 7.71 11.30 -6.01
CA LEU A 251 8.17 10.73 -7.29
C LEU A 251 7.81 11.63 -8.48
N PHE A 252 6.65 12.29 -8.46
CA PHE A 252 6.27 13.27 -9.49
C PHE A 252 7.17 14.52 -9.45
N ASP A 253 7.48 15.03 -8.27
CA ASP A 253 8.38 16.18 -8.09
C ASP A 253 9.80 15.84 -8.54
N LEU A 254 10.25 14.61 -8.26
CA LEU A 254 11.54 14.11 -8.75
C LEU A 254 11.54 13.96 -10.28
N LEU A 255 10.46 13.44 -10.85
CA LEU A 255 10.30 13.31 -12.29
C LEU A 255 10.28 14.68 -12.98
N GLU A 256 9.54 15.65 -12.46
CA GLU A 256 9.49 17.01 -13.01
C GLU A 256 10.88 17.63 -13.06
N PHE A 257 11.62 17.55 -11.95
CA PHE A 257 12.98 18.07 -11.86
C PHE A 257 13.91 17.48 -12.93
N TRP A 258 13.88 16.16 -13.14
CA TRP A 258 14.71 15.52 -14.16
C TRP A 258 14.26 15.85 -15.58
N LEU A 259 12.95 16.00 -15.82
CA LEU A 259 12.42 16.44 -17.12
C LEU A 259 12.82 17.88 -17.48
N GLN A 260 13.13 18.72 -16.48
CA GLN A 260 13.65 20.08 -16.69
C GLN A 260 15.16 20.08 -17.03
N LYS A 261 15.91 19.04 -16.65
CA LYS A 261 17.34 18.87 -16.94
C LYS A 261 17.62 18.30 -18.34
N GLN A 262 16.97 18.81 -19.39
CA GLN A 262 17.03 18.20 -20.73
C GLN A 262 18.45 18.08 -21.33
N GLN A 263 19.39 18.91 -20.87
CA GLN A 263 20.77 18.91 -21.35
C GLN A 263 21.71 17.96 -20.58
N HIS A 264 21.26 17.35 -19.47
CA HIS A 264 22.09 16.43 -18.71
C HIS A 264 22.16 15.06 -19.44
N PRO A 265 23.36 14.47 -19.62
CA PRO A 265 23.55 13.27 -20.43
C PRO A 265 22.70 12.08 -19.96
N ASP A 266 22.53 11.93 -18.64
CA ASP A 266 21.78 10.82 -18.06
C ASP A 266 20.27 11.05 -17.93
N THR A 267 19.73 12.18 -18.43
CA THR A 267 18.32 12.54 -18.20
C THR A 267 17.34 11.47 -18.66
N MET A 268 17.56 10.88 -19.83
CA MET A 268 16.67 9.83 -20.34
C MET A 268 16.67 8.59 -19.45
N ALA A 269 17.85 8.15 -18.98
CA ALA A 269 17.99 6.98 -18.10
C ALA A 269 17.36 7.24 -16.73
N ASN A 270 17.57 8.44 -16.17
CA ASN A 270 17.01 8.81 -14.87
C ASN A 270 15.48 8.97 -14.92
N VAL A 271 14.95 9.58 -15.99
CA VAL A 271 13.50 9.67 -16.22
C VAL A 271 12.88 8.28 -16.34
N ASP A 272 13.50 7.35 -17.08
CA ASP A 272 13.02 5.98 -17.20
C ASP A 272 13.02 5.24 -15.84
N LEU A 273 14.08 5.37 -15.06
CA LEU A 273 14.17 4.80 -13.71
C LEU A 273 13.06 5.34 -12.80
N ILE A 274 12.82 6.66 -12.80
CA ILE A 274 11.79 7.29 -11.97
C ILE A 274 10.39 6.83 -12.41
N GLU A 275 10.13 6.74 -13.72
CA GLU A 275 8.87 6.22 -14.25
C GLU A 275 8.63 4.77 -13.82
N LYS A 276 9.65 3.92 -13.86
CA LYS A 276 9.58 2.52 -13.38
C LYS A 276 9.32 2.42 -11.88
N ALA A 277 10.00 3.25 -11.06
CA ALA A 277 9.75 3.33 -9.62
C ALA A 277 8.32 3.79 -9.31
N LYS A 278 7.83 4.80 -10.04
CA LYS A 278 6.46 5.33 -9.98
C LYS A 278 5.43 4.29 -10.36
N HIS A 279 5.68 3.52 -11.42
CA HIS A 279 4.83 2.40 -11.80
C HIS A 279 4.75 1.35 -10.68
N GLY A 280 5.88 0.96 -10.09
CA GLY A 280 5.89 0.03 -8.94
C GLY A 280 5.05 0.52 -7.75
N ARG A 281 5.13 1.81 -7.40
CA ARG A 281 4.25 2.40 -6.37
C ARG A 281 2.78 2.35 -6.76
N ASN A 282 2.45 2.69 -8.02
CA ASN A 282 1.07 2.70 -8.47
C ASN A 282 0.48 1.29 -8.49
N VAL A 283 1.26 0.30 -8.94
CA VAL A 283 0.88 -1.12 -8.89
C VAL A 283 0.55 -1.54 -7.46
N LEU A 284 1.44 -1.21 -6.53
CA LEU A 284 1.27 -1.51 -5.10
C LEU A 284 -0.03 -0.93 -4.53
N CYS A 285 -0.37 0.32 -4.84
CA CYS A 285 -1.49 1.02 -4.23
C CYS A 285 -2.82 0.89 -4.99
N HIS A 286 -2.81 0.63 -6.31
CA HIS A 286 -4.01 0.77 -7.17
C HIS A 286 -4.23 -0.37 -8.18
N GLU A 287 -3.32 -1.33 -8.37
CA GLU A 287 -3.48 -2.36 -9.42
C GLU A 287 -3.82 -3.76 -8.88
N SER A 288 -4.03 -4.70 -9.82
CA SER A 288 -4.27 -6.11 -9.57
C SER A 288 -3.06 -6.81 -8.92
N LEU A 289 -3.30 -8.03 -8.42
CA LEU A 289 -2.26 -8.81 -7.75
C LEU A 289 -1.26 -9.47 -8.72
N ASP A 290 -1.61 -9.65 -10.00
CA ASP A 290 -0.75 -10.31 -10.99
C ASP A 290 0.52 -9.52 -11.29
N PRO A 291 0.47 -8.19 -11.55
CA PRO A 291 1.67 -7.38 -11.73
C PRO A 291 2.58 -7.39 -10.51
N ILE A 292 2.02 -7.48 -9.29
CA ILE A 292 2.80 -7.62 -8.05
C ILE A 292 3.56 -8.96 -8.06
N LEU A 293 2.89 -10.07 -8.37
CA LEU A 293 3.54 -11.37 -8.43
C LEU A 293 4.66 -11.43 -9.48
N ALA A 294 4.42 -10.84 -10.64
CA ALA A 294 5.36 -10.88 -11.75
C ALA A 294 6.58 -9.95 -11.56
N ASN A 295 6.38 -8.77 -10.94
CA ASN A 295 7.37 -7.68 -11.04
C ASN A 295 7.95 -7.19 -9.71
N TRP A 296 7.59 -7.77 -8.56
CA TRP A 296 8.03 -7.25 -7.26
C TRP A 296 9.55 -7.13 -7.09
N GLU A 297 10.34 -8.06 -7.64
CA GLU A 297 11.80 -7.97 -7.57
C GLU A 297 12.30 -6.73 -8.31
N ASN A 298 11.70 -6.44 -9.48
CA ASN A 298 12.03 -5.27 -10.28
C ASN A 298 11.64 -3.98 -9.56
N PHE A 299 10.48 -3.95 -8.89
CA PHE A 299 10.08 -2.77 -8.11
C PHE A 299 11.10 -2.43 -7.02
N LEU A 300 11.54 -3.42 -6.24
CA LEU A 300 12.59 -3.23 -5.22
C LEU A 300 13.93 -2.84 -5.83
N LEU A 301 14.27 -3.39 -6.99
CA LEU A 301 15.48 -3.00 -7.72
C LEU A 301 15.43 -1.53 -8.15
N TYR A 302 14.33 -1.09 -8.78
CA TYR A 302 14.14 0.29 -9.22
C TYR A 302 14.14 1.25 -8.04
N TRP A 303 13.49 0.91 -6.93
CA TRP A 303 13.52 1.74 -5.72
C TRP A 303 14.92 1.84 -5.11
N SER A 304 15.68 0.74 -5.08
CA SER A 304 17.06 0.78 -4.61
C SER A 304 17.97 1.60 -5.51
N GLN A 305 17.87 1.45 -6.83
CA GLN A 305 18.60 2.26 -7.81
C GLN A 305 18.21 3.74 -7.71
N LEU A 306 16.93 4.03 -7.48
CA LEU A 306 16.46 5.39 -7.27
C LEU A 306 17.06 6.02 -6.01
N CYS A 307 17.16 5.26 -4.90
CA CYS A 307 17.87 5.72 -3.70
C CYS A 307 19.34 6.02 -3.97
N VAL A 308 20.01 5.25 -4.84
CA VAL A 308 21.39 5.58 -5.28
C VAL A 308 21.41 6.87 -6.10
N LEU A 309 20.46 7.06 -7.01
CA LEU A 309 20.34 8.27 -7.84
C LEU A 309 20.19 9.55 -6.98
N ILE A 310 19.47 9.46 -5.86
CA ILE A 310 19.27 10.59 -4.93
C ILE A 310 20.31 10.62 -3.80
N SER A 311 21.43 9.90 -3.95
CA SER A 311 22.54 9.88 -3.01
C SER A 311 22.19 9.40 -1.59
N ASP A 312 21.24 8.46 -1.46
CA ASP A 312 20.90 7.77 -0.20
C ASP A 312 21.33 6.28 -0.24
N PRO A 313 22.62 5.98 0.00
CA PRO A 313 23.12 4.60 -0.01
C PRO A 313 22.58 3.76 1.15
N THR A 314 22.13 4.38 2.23
CA THR A 314 21.58 3.69 3.41
C THR A 314 20.21 3.11 3.07
N ALA A 315 19.29 3.92 2.54
CA ALA A 315 17.99 3.45 2.07
C ALA A 315 18.16 2.43 0.92
N ALA A 316 19.10 2.67 0.00
CA ALA A 316 19.37 1.72 -1.08
C ALA A 316 19.79 0.33 -0.56
N ARG A 317 20.62 0.27 0.49
CA ARG A 317 21.05 -0.97 1.14
C ARG A 317 19.89 -1.65 1.87
N ALA A 318 19.10 -0.89 2.63
CA ALA A 318 17.94 -1.43 3.35
C ALA A 318 16.92 -2.07 2.39
N ILE A 319 16.61 -1.43 1.26
CA ILE A 319 15.73 -1.98 0.22
C ILE A 319 16.30 -3.28 -0.38
N LYS A 320 17.62 -3.35 -0.62
CA LYS A 320 18.28 -4.58 -1.09
C LYS A 320 18.16 -5.72 -0.06
N GLU A 321 18.35 -5.41 1.21
CA GLU A 321 18.18 -6.40 2.28
C GLU A 321 16.73 -6.90 2.36
N ASP A 322 15.75 -6.00 2.24
CA ASP A 322 14.34 -6.36 2.23
C ASP A 322 13.99 -7.26 1.04
N ARG A 323 14.57 -7.00 -0.14
CA ARG A 323 14.47 -7.91 -1.30
C ARG A 323 15.01 -9.31 -0.99
N ILE A 324 16.18 -9.40 -0.37
CA ILE A 324 16.79 -10.69 0.01
C ILE A 324 15.92 -11.41 1.06
N LYS A 325 15.44 -10.68 2.08
CA LYS A 325 14.57 -11.22 3.14
C LYS A 325 13.25 -11.73 2.55
N LEU A 326 12.63 -10.98 1.64
CA LEU A 326 11.40 -11.36 0.99
C LEU A 326 11.61 -12.60 0.12
N LYS A 327 12.66 -12.64 -0.71
CA LYS A 327 12.99 -13.80 -1.55
C LYS A 327 13.12 -15.09 -0.75
N ARG A 328 13.74 -15.04 0.44
CA ARG A 328 13.87 -16.20 1.34
C ARG A 328 12.55 -16.64 1.98
N ARG A 329 11.58 -15.75 2.12
CA ARG A 329 10.33 -16.00 2.87
C ARG A 329 9.09 -16.17 2.01
N ILE A 330 9.16 -15.78 0.74
CA ILE A 330 8.02 -15.68 -0.16
C ILE A 330 7.32 -17.04 -0.40
N ASN A 331 8.09 -18.13 -0.42
CA ASN A 331 7.59 -19.49 -0.65
C ASN A 331 7.35 -20.28 0.66
N ILE A 332 7.62 -19.70 1.83
CA ILE A 332 7.31 -20.38 3.11
C ILE A 332 5.79 -20.50 3.18
N PRO A 333 5.15 -21.66 3.35
CA PRO A 333 3.70 -21.76 3.42
C PRO A 333 3.11 -20.79 4.47
N LEU A 334 1.91 -20.25 4.24
CA LEU A 334 1.11 -19.67 5.34
C LEU A 334 0.52 -20.83 6.15
N THR A 335 1.37 -21.66 6.75
CA THR A 335 0.94 -22.79 7.57
C THR A 335 0.51 -22.28 8.94
N GLY A 336 -0.74 -22.56 9.32
CA GLY A 336 -1.31 -22.31 10.64
C GLY A 336 -0.74 -23.18 11.77
N LEU A 337 0.54 -23.54 11.69
CA LEU A 337 1.28 -24.37 12.63
C LEU A 337 2.76 -24.17 12.32
N ILE A 338 3.54 -23.55 13.23
CA ILE A 338 4.93 -23.96 13.57
C ILE A 338 5.28 -23.48 14.99
N SER A 339 5.79 -24.45 15.75
CA SER A 339 6.56 -24.42 17.00
C SER A 339 7.26 -23.12 17.40
N ARG A 340 7.25 -22.91 18.73
CA ARG A 340 8.15 -22.01 19.45
C ARG A 340 9.61 -22.31 19.11
N PRO A 341 10.41 -21.34 18.66
CA PRO A 341 11.84 -21.38 18.89
C PRO A 341 12.09 -20.95 20.33
N THR A 342 12.34 -21.92 21.21
CA THR A 342 13.05 -21.69 22.46
C THR A 342 14.49 -21.32 22.11
N LEU A 343 14.83 -20.04 22.21
CA LEU A 343 16.22 -19.61 22.28
C LEU A 343 16.41 -18.84 23.58
N LYS A 344 16.94 -19.57 24.56
CA LYS A 344 17.62 -19.03 25.74
C LYS A 344 18.77 -18.16 25.24
N PHE A 345 18.73 -16.85 25.52
CA PHE A 345 19.92 -16.02 25.42
C PHE A 345 20.71 -16.13 26.72
N LYS A 346 21.87 -16.79 26.65
CA LYS A 346 22.96 -16.56 27.60
C LYS A 346 23.54 -15.17 27.30
N SER A 347 23.70 -14.36 28.34
CA SER A 347 24.46 -13.13 28.27
C SER A 347 25.93 -13.45 27.99
N LEU A 348 26.58 -12.63 27.18
CA LEU A 348 27.99 -12.28 27.32
C LEU A 348 28.16 -10.88 26.72
N ALA A 349 28.84 -10.03 27.49
CA ALA A 349 29.01 -8.61 27.26
C ALA A 349 30.19 -8.29 26.32
N ASN A 350 30.26 -6.99 25.98
CA ASN A 350 31.36 -6.22 25.41
C ASN A 350 31.53 -6.21 23.88
N ASN A 351 31.05 -5.14 23.23
CA ASN A 351 31.91 -4.01 22.83
C ASN A 351 31.11 -2.90 22.12
N HIS A 352 31.58 -1.67 22.28
CA HIS A 352 30.98 -0.41 21.81
C HIS A 352 30.65 -0.37 20.32
N CYS A 353 29.37 -0.17 19.99
CA CYS A 353 28.88 0.66 18.88
C CYS A 353 27.36 0.87 19.03
N ASN A 354 26.91 2.09 18.69
CA ASN A 354 25.57 2.69 18.79
C ASN A 354 24.34 1.73 18.68
N PRO A 355 23.43 1.64 19.68
CA PRO A 355 22.37 0.64 19.74
C PRO A 355 20.97 1.20 19.39
N ASN A 356 20.72 1.64 18.15
CA ASN A 356 19.36 2.06 17.75
C ASN A 356 18.85 1.49 16.42
N SER A 357 19.37 0.33 15.98
CA SER A 357 18.75 -0.44 14.90
C SER A 357 18.40 -1.87 15.34
N GLN A 358 17.54 -2.01 16.35
CA GLN A 358 16.83 -3.27 16.51
C GLN A 358 15.84 -3.41 15.34
N SER A 359 15.99 -4.46 14.53
CA SER A 359 15.09 -4.70 13.40
C SER A 359 13.66 -4.92 13.92
N ARG A 360 12.79 -3.92 13.78
CA ARG A 360 11.37 -3.99 14.19
C ARG A 360 10.61 -4.98 13.29
N LYS A 361 10.23 -6.13 13.84
CA LYS A 361 9.54 -7.22 13.12
C LYS A 361 8.04 -7.14 13.35
N LEU A 362 7.29 -6.66 12.35
CA LEU A 362 5.85 -6.90 12.26
C LEU A 362 5.62 -8.41 12.16
N LYS A 363 4.90 -8.99 13.12
CA LYS A 363 4.67 -10.44 13.19
C LYS A 363 3.28 -10.78 12.66
N ILE A 364 3.16 -10.96 11.35
CA ILE A 364 1.94 -11.51 10.75
C ILE A 364 1.92 -13.03 11.00
N MET A 365 1.19 -13.47 12.02
CA MET A 365 0.90 -14.90 12.24
C MET A 365 -0.49 -15.22 11.73
N LEU A 366 -0.59 -15.99 10.64
CA LEU A 366 -1.85 -16.64 10.27
C LEU A 366 -1.94 -17.94 11.05
N THR A 367 -2.90 -18.05 11.98
CA THR A 367 -3.14 -19.27 12.75
C THR A 367 -4.55 -19.78 12.47
N ARG A 368 -4.78 -21.09 12.61
CA ARG A 368 -6.13 -21.66 12.50
C ARG A 368 -7.03 -21.13 13.65
N LYS A 369 -8.34 -21.02 13.40
CA LYS A 369 -9.34 -20.77 14.45
C LYS A 369 -9.14 -21.79 15.58
N PRO A 370 -9.26 -21.40 16.87
CA PRO A 370 -9.53 -22.36 17.93
C PRO A 370 -10.89 -22.99 17.64
N THR A 371 -10.95 -24.32 17.65
CA THR A 371 -12.19 -25.11 17.60
C THR A 371 -13.06 -24.85 18.81
#